data_AF-A0A395IVH9-F1
#
_entry.id   AF-A0A395IVH9-F1
#
_cell.length_a   1.000
_cell.length_b   1.000
_cell.length_c   1.000
_cell.angle_alpha   90.00
_cell.angle_beta   90.00
_cell.angle_gamma   90.00
#
_symmetry.space_group_name_H-M   'P 1'
#
loop_
_entity.id
_entity.type
_entity.pdbx_description
1 polymer ?
#
loop_
_entity_poly.entity_id
_entity_poly.type
_entity_poly.pdbx_seq_one_letter_code
_entity_poly.pdbx_strand_id
1 'polypeptide(L)'
;MPRELEPSINEKQFFSKALKENLRIDGRSFDQFRALELEFGDEYGVADVRLGKTRVLVNITAEVTSPFPDRLFDGIFTITTELSPMASPAFETQ
;
A
#
# COMPACT_ATOMS: atom_id res chain seq x y z
N MET A 1 -2.04 -14.74 -16.81
CA MET A 1 -2.57 -14.49 -15.47
C MET A 1 -2.08 -15.57 -14.50
N PRO A 2 -1.05 -15.31 -13.69
CA PRO A 2 -0.68 -16.20 -12.61
C PRO A 2 -1.88 -16.37 -11.67
N ARG A 3 -2.20 -17.63 -11.35
CA ARG A 3 -3.37 -17.99 -10.53
C ARG A 3 -3.16 -17.44 -9.11
N GLU A 4 -4.11 -16.66 -8.61
CA GLU A 4 -4.12 -16.28 -7.19
C GLU A 4 -4.07 -17.55 -6.31
N LEU A 5 -3.29 -17.49 -5.24
CA LEU A 5 -3.18 -18.58 -4.28
C LEU A 5 -4.52 -18.74 -3.56
N GLU A 6 -5.31 -19.74 -3.95
CA GLU A 6 -6.52 -20.09 -3.23
C GLU A 6 -6.14 -20.79 -1.92
N PRO A 7 -6.60 -20.30 -0.76
CA PRO A 7 -6.30 -20.95 0.50
C PRO A 7 -7.00 -22.30 0.58
N SER A 8 -6.34 -23.25 1.23
CA SER A 8 -6.88 -24.58 1.50
C SER A 8 -8.13 -24.52 2.36
N ILE A 9 -8.95 -25.57 2.31
CA ILE A 9 -10.17 -25.68 3.14
C ILE A 9 -9.80 -25.60 4.64
N ASN A 10 -8.69 -26.23 5.04
CA ASN A 10 -8.22 -26.23 6.41
C ASN A 10 -7.82 -24.82 6.88
N GLU A 11 -7.11 -24.04 6.07
CA GLU A 11 -6.75 -22.67 6.41
C GLU A 11 -7.98 -21.78 6.59
N LYS A 12 -8.96 -21.89 5.69
CA LYS A 12 -10.22 -21.14 5.77
C LYS A 12 -10.99 -21.47 7.06
N GLN A 13 -11.09 -22.76 7.39
CA GLN A 13 -11.78 -23.22 8.60
C GLN A 13 -11.03 -22.81 9.88
N PHE A 14 -9.70 -22.96 9.89
CA PHE A 14 -8.86 -22.56 11.01
C PHE A 14 -8.98 -21.07 11.30
N PHE A 15 -8.84 -20.24 10.26
CA PHE A 15 -8.94 -18.78 10.41
C PHE A 15 -10.32 -18.36 10.92
N SER A 16 -11.39 -18.96 10.38
CA SER A 16 -12.76 -18.69 10.82
C SER A 16 -13.00 -19.07 12.29
N LYS A 17 -12.37 -20.16 12.77
CA LYS A 17 -12.47 -20.57 14.16
C LYS A 17 -11.67 -19.64 15.08
N ALA A 18 -10.44 -19.29 14.71
CA ALA A 18 -9.60 -18.37 15.48
C ALA A 18 -10.27 -17.00 15.68
N LEU A 19 -10.92 -16.47 14.63
CA LEU A 19 -11.66 -15.21 14.74
C LEU A 19 -12.84 -15.29 15.72
N LYS A 20 -13.54 -16.42 15.81
CA LYS A 20 -14.62 -16.62 16.81
C LYS A 20 -14.09 -16.67 18.24
N GLU A 21 -12.83 -17.04 18.42
CA GLU A 21 -12.12 -17.06 19.70
C GLU A 21 -11.41 -15.72 19.99
N ASN A 22 -11.66 -14.68 19.19
CA ASN A 22 -11.00 -13.36 19.26
C ASN A 22 -9.47 -13.42 19.08
N LEU A 23 -8.97 -14.39 18.30
CA LEU A 23 -7.55 -14.56 18.03
C LEU A 23 -7.22 -14.17 16.58
N ARG A 24 -6.20 -13.32 16.43
CA ARG A 24 -5.54 -13.07 15.15
C ARG A 24 -4.25 -13.89 15.06
N ILE A 25 -3.86 -14.26 13.84
CA ILE A 25 -2.65 -15.04 13.57
C ILE A 25 -1.37 -14.30 14.04
N ASP A 26 -1.38 -12.98 13.98
CA ASP A 26 -0.28 -12.12 14.40
C ASP A 26 -0.40 -11.64 15.86
N GLY A 27 -1.33 -12.21 16.64
CA GLY A 27 -1.48 -11.96 18.08
C GLY A 27 -2.03 -10.58 18.45
N ARG A 28 -2.43 -9.78 17.46
CA ARG A 28 -2.99 -8.44 17.68
C ARG A 28 -4.46 -8.50 18.11
N SER A 29 -4.94 -7.42 18.72
CA SER A 29 -6.39 -7.21 18.89
C SER A 29 -7.06 -6.84 17.56
N PHE A 30 -8.39 -6.92 17.49
CA PHE A 30 -9.13 -6.58 16.27
C PHE A 30 -9.07 -5.08 15.91
N ASP A 31 -9.00 -4.22 16.91
CA ASP A 31 -8.85 -2.77 16.81
C ASP A 31 -7.39 -2.30 16.70
N GLN A 32 -6.42 -3.19 16.94
CA GLN A 32 -5.01 -2.83 16.93
C GLN A 32 -4.46 -2.71 15.50
N PHE A 33 -3.93 -1.52 15.18
CA PHE A 33 -3.25 -1.27 13.91
C PHE A 33 -1.91 -2.00 13.82
N ARG A 34 -1.35 -2.15 12.60
CA ARG A 34 0.03 -2.66 12.45
C ARG A 34 1.00 -1.57 12.87
N ALA A 35 2.21 -1.95 13.29
CA ALA A 35 3.28 -0.98 13.54
C ALA A 35 3.51 -0.16 12.27
N LEU A 36 3.48 1.17 12.43
CA LEU A 36 3.75 2.14 11.38
C LEU A 36 5.18 2.64 11.57
N GLU A 37 6.00 2.47 10.55
CA GLU A 37 7.37 2.99 10.48
C GLU A 37 7.45 3.97 9.33
N LEU A 38 8.09 5.10 9.58
CA LEU A 38 8.27 6.20 8.62
C LEU A 38 9.76 6.49 8.53
N GLU A 39 10.33 6.28 7.35
CA GLU A 39 11.71 6.62 7.03
C GLU A 39 11.72 7.68 5.94
N PHE A 40 12.56 8.70 6.09
CA PHE A 40 12.73 9.75 5.10
C PHE A 40 14.02 9.51 4.32
N GLY A 41 13.98 9.76 3.01
CA GLY A 41 15.16 9.65 2.16
C GLY A 41 16.13 10.82 2.36
N ASP A 42 17.26 10.76 1.66
CA ASP A 42 18.27 11.83 1.66
C ASP A 42 17.75 13.12 0.99
N GLU A 43 16.80 12.98 0.07
CA GLU A 43 16.17 14.08 -0.66
C GLU A 43 14.79 14.44 -0.09
N TYR A 44 14.45 15.73 -0.14
CA TYR A 44 13.11 16.19 0.21
C TYR A 44 12.06 15.62 -0.73
N GLY A 45 10.92 15.21 -0.18
CA GLY A 45 9.83 14.63 -0.95
C GLY A 45 9.90 13.10 -1.08
N VAL A 46 10.95 12.45 -0.56
CA VAL A 46 11.05 10.98 -0.52
C VAL A 46 10.68 10.45 0.87
N ALA A 47 9.69 9.56 0.92
CA ALA A 47 9.28 8.88 2.14
C ALA A 47 9.05 7.38 1.88
N ASP A 48 9.63 6.56 2.74
CA ASP A 48 9.43 5.11 2.80
C ASP A 48 8.55 4.79 4.02
N VAL A 49 7.34 4.31 3.73
CA VAL A 49 6.31 4.03 4.73
C VAL A 49 6.12 2.53 4.84
N ARG A 50 6.30 1.97 6.05
CA ARG A 50 6.05 0.55 6.31
C ARG A 50 4.93 0.38 7.31
N LEU A 51 4.00 -0.50 6.96
CA LEU A 51 2.88 -0.93 7.79
C LEU A 51 2.97 -2.44 8.02
N GLY A 52 3.80 -2.84 8.98
CA GLY A 52 4.23 -4.23 9.13
C GLY A 52 4.96 -4.74 7.89
N LYS A 53 4.34 -5.67 7.14
CA LYS A 53 4.93 -6.23 5.90
C LYS A 53 4.55 -5.46 4.64
N THR A 54 3.66 -4.48 4.73
CA THR A 54 3.28 -3.64 3.58
C THR A 54 4.20 -2.44 3.52
N ARG A 55 4.86 -2.21 2.39
CA ARG A 55 5.78 -1.09 2.18
C ARG A 55 5.31 -0.24 1.00
N VAL A 56 5.34 1.08 1.15
CA VAL A 56 4.98 2.05 0.12
C VAL A 56 6.09 3.09 0.04
N LEU A 57 6.60 3.32 -1.16
CA LEU A 57 7.56 4.38 -1.45
C LEU A 57 6.82 5.55 -2.10
N VAL A 58 7.01 6.75 -1.57
CA VAL A 58 6.44 8.00 -2.08
C VAL A 58 7.57 8.92 -2.52
N ASN A 59 7.42 9.51 -3.69
CA ASN A 59 8.28 10.57 -4.20
C ASN A 59 7.41 11.75 -4.64
N ILE A 60 7.73 12.95 -4.16
CA ILE A 60 7.04 14.19 -4.49
C ILE A 60 7.99 15.06 -5.29
N THR A 61 7.59 15.37 -6.53
CA THR A 61 8.29 16.31 -7.41
C THR A 61 7.38 17.50 -7.72
N ALA A 62 7.99 18.63 -8.03
CA ALA A 62 7.28 19.84 -8.41
C ALA A 62 8.01 20.53 -9.57
N GLU A 63 7.25 21.00 -10.56
CA GLU A 63 7.76 21.74 -11.71
C GLU A 63 6.93 22.99 -11.98
N VAL A 64 7.54 24.00 -12.60
CA VAL A 64 6.83 25.21 -13.02
C VAL A 64 6.21 24.96 -14.39
N THR A 65 4.88 24.99 -14.46
CA THR A 65 4.12 24.75 -15.69
C THR A 65 3.01 25.80 -15.88
N SER A 66 2.52 25.95 -17.11
CA SER A 66 1.39 26.83 -17.40
C SER A 66 0.09 26.21 -16.86
N PRO A 67 -0.76 26.98 -16.17
CA PRO A 67 -2.06 26.48 -15.70
C PRO A 67 -2.97 26.14 -16.88
N PHE A 68 -4.02 25.36 -16.63
CA PHE A 68 -4.97 25.02 -17.67
C PHE A 68 -5.72 26.27 -18.19
N PRO A 69 -6.08 26.33 -19.49
CA PRO A 69 -6.74 27.50 -20.08
C PRO A 69 -8.08 27.86 -19.44
N ASP A 70 -8.77 26.88 -18.84
CA ASP A 70 -10.05 27.06 -18.14
C ASP A 70 -9.88 27.53 -16.68
N ARG A 71 -8.68 27.40 -16.09
CA ARG A 71 -8.39 27.73 -14.68
C ARG A 71 -7.02 28.38 -14.50
N LEU A 72 -6.94 29.68 -14.76
CA LEU A 72 -5.69 30.44 -14.74
C LEU A 72 -5.09 30.71 -13.35
N PHE A 73 -5.85 30.51 -12.26
CA PHE A 73 -5.44 30.79 -10.88
C PHE A 73 -5.15 29.52 -10.06
N ASP A 74 -5.38 28.33 -10.62
CA ASP A 74 -5.17 27.05 -9.94
C ASP A 74 -3.88 26.38 -10.42
N GLY A 75 -3.16 25.75 -9.50
CA GLY A 75 -2.03 24.88 -9.81
C GLY A 75 -2.46 23.46 -10.20
N ILE A 76 -1.56 22.71 -10.82
CA ILE A 76 -1.79 21.31 -11.17
C ILE A 76 -1.23 20.43 -10.05
N PHE A 77 -2.05 19.50 -9.55
CA PHE A 77 -1.64 18.51 -8.56
C PHE A 77 -2.13 17.13 -8.97
N THR A 78 -1.19 16.23 -9.21
CA THR A 78 -1.46 14.88 -9.70
C THR A 78 -0.91 13.87 -8.70
N ILE A 79 -1.74 12.89 -8.33
CA ILE A 79 -1.33 11.74 -7.53
C ILE A 79 -1.40 10.51 -8.42
N THR A 80 -0.25 9.88 -8.63
CA THR A 80 -0.15 8.62 -9.37
C THR A 80 0.16 7.50 -8.39
N THR A 81 -0.52 6.37 -8.53
CA THR A 81 -0.24 5.16 -7.75
C THR A 81 0.05 4.01 -8.70
N GLU A 82 1.23 3.43 -8.57
CA GLU A 82 1.67 2.31 -9.39
C GLU A 82 1.85 1.07 -8.53
N LEU A 83 1.39 -0.07 -9.04
CA LEU A 83 1.55 -1.37 -8.39
C LEU A 83 2.67 -2.12 -9.12
N SER A 84 3.84 -2.13 -8.51
CA SER A 84 4.99 -2.84 -9.07
C SER A 84 4.74 -4.36 -9.09
N PRO A 85 5.17 -5.07 -10.14
CA PRO A 85 5.26 -6.54 -10.15
C PRO A 85 6.08 -7.11 -8.99
N MET A 86 6.97 -6.30 -8.39
CA MET A 86 7.69 -6.67 -7.16
C MET A 86 6.75 -6.86 -5.97
N ALA A 87 5.59 -6.20 -5.94
CA ALA A 87 4.65 -6.26 -4.84
C ALA A 87 3.81 -7.55 -4.86
N SER A 88 3.49 -8.08 -6.04
CA SER A 88 2.80 -9.35 -6.19
C SER A 88 3.01 -9.91 -7.60
N PRO A 89 3.18 -11.23 -7.76
CA PRO A 89 3.16 -11.87 -9.07
C PRO A 89 1.86 -11.63 -9.86
N ALA A 90 0.76 -11.30 -9.17
CA ALA A 90 -0.52 -10.97 -9.81
C ALA A 90 -0.52 -9.61 -10.51
N PHE A 91 0.39 -8.70 -10.15
CA PHE A 91 0.57 -7.43 -10.85
C PHE A 91 1.43 -7.69 -12.09
N GLU A 92 0.78 -7.84 -13.25
CA GLU A 92 1.47 -8.06 -14.52
C GLU A 92 2.33 -6.82 -14.89
N THR A 93 3.56 -7.07 -15.35
CA THR A 93 4.32 -6.10 -16.15
C THR A 93 3.63 -6.00 -17.51
N GLN A 94 2.87 -4.94 -17.77
CA GLN A 94 2.55 -4.58 -19.15
C GLN A 94 3.77 -3.99 -19.86
#